data_AF-A0ABD1PA28-F1
#
_entry.id   AF-A0ABD1PA28-F1
#
_cell.length_a   1.000
_cell.length_b   1.000
_cell.length_c   1.000
_cell.angle_alpha   90.00
_cell.angle_beta   90.00
_cell.angle_gamma   90.00
#
_symmetry.space_group_name_H-M   'P 1'
#
loop_
_entity.id
_entity.type
_entity.pdbx_description
1 polymer ?
#
loop_
_entity_poly.entity_id
_entity_poly.type
_entity_poly.pdbx_seq_one_letter_code
_entity_poly.pdbx_strand_id
1 'polypeptide(L)'
;MLENVKYLIGAAGPSGFGSAEIHVIHDSQHHFFAKFQYGWTRAGRKEDWLKLLLSRICLEESYFSSVFSKLSPVGAAENYDGDISKVNHFGAEQAFLLSVLSEILNERVADIVVSNHFALSILQIMRNAVGIVDFFAMGKTGLPTGISNVDVLGCSLTILRDIRACGGTEGSKKDISGDVVDMLASSGLVELLISLLREFEPPAILKKTVRLSENQEASSTPSKSCSYKGFRRDVVVIVGNCAYCRKHIQDKIREQDGILLLLQQCVTDEDNPFLREWGIWSVRNILEGNRENKQVVASLELQGSVDVPEIAQLGLRVEVDPQTRHVKLVNV
;
A
#
# COMPACT_ATOMS: atom_id res chain seq x y z
N MET A 1 29.96 8.34 3.17
CA MET A 1 28.76 7.67 3.74
C MET A 1 27.86 7.04 2.67
N LEU A 2 27.28 7.81 1.74
CA LEU A 2 26.26 7.31 0.79
C LEU A 2 26.75 6.24 -0.21
N GLU A 3 28.01 6.28 -0.65
CA GLU A 3 28.57 5.23 -1.52
C GLU A 3 28.73 3.89 -0.81
N ASN A 4 29.11 3.92 0.47
CA ASN A 4 29.20 2.73 1.31
C ASN A 4 27.81 2.11 1.52
N VAL A 5 26.77 2.93 1.72
CA VAL A 5 25.37 2.45 1.83
C VAL A 5 24.91 1.74 0.55
N LYS A 6 25.23 2.29 -0.63
CA LYS A 6 24.95 1.63 -1.92
C LYS A 6 25.65 0.27 -2.04
N TYR A 7 26.93 0.19 -1.69
CA TYR A 7 27.68 -1.07 -1.71
C TYR A 7 27.08 -2.12 -0.76
N LEU A 8 26.64 -1.71 0.43
CA LEU A 8 26.00 -2.60 1.41
C LEU A 8 24.66 -3.14 0.95
N ILE A 9 23.82 -2.28 0.36
CA ILE A 9 22.51 -2.69 -0.18
C ILE A 9 22.71 -3.65 -1.36
N GLY A 10 23.70 -3.39 -2.23
CA GLY A 10 24.09 -4.32 -3.30
C GLY A 10 24.64 -5.66 -2.78
N ALA A 11 25.48 -5.64 -1.73
CA ALA A 11 26.06 -6.84 -1.14
C ALA A 11 25.07 -7.66 -0.29
N ALA A 12 24.02 -7.02 0.27
CA ALA A 12 22.93 -7.66 0.99
C ALA A 12 21.76 -8.07 0.09
N GLY A 13 21.71 -7.56 -1.14
CA GLY A 13 20.69 -7.86 -2.14
C GLY A 13 20.79 -9.27 -2.73
N PRO A 14 19.86 -9.64 -3.62
CA PRO A 14 19.63 -11.02 -4.07
C PRO A 14 20.81 -11.69 -4.80
N SER A 15 21.86 -10.96 -5.17
CA SER A 15 23.04 -11.45 -5.89
C SER A 15 24.36 -11.42 -5.07
N GLY A 16 24.35 -11.00 -3.80
CA GLY A 16 25.57 -10.71 -3.04
C GLY A 16 26.12 -11.84 -2.15
N PHE A 17 27.36 -12.27 -2.41
CA PHE A 17 28.26 -12.86 -1.40
C PHE A 17 29.39 -11.85 -1.11
N GLY A 18 29.42 -11.27 0.10
CA GLY A 18 30.51 -10.36 0.50
C GLY A 18 30.45 -9.87 1.95
N SER A 19 31.60 -9.46 2.48
CA SER A 19 31.76 -8.75 3.77
C SER A 19 32.11 -7.29 3.53
N ALA A 20 31.53 -6.37 4.29
CA ALA A 20 31.83 -4.94 4.18
C ALA A 20 32.09 -4.34 5.57
N GLU A 21 33.22 -3.63 5.71
CA GLU A 21 33.47 -2.72 6.83
C GLU A 21 32.97 -1.32 6.47
N ILE A 22 32.28 -0.67 7.41
CA ILE A 22 31.64 0.63 7.16
C ILE A 22 32.35 1.70 7.97
N HIS A 23 33.05 2.60 7.28
CA HIS A 23 33.49 3.86 7.85
C HIS A 23 32.51 4.96 7.43
N VAL A 24 31.71 5.43 8.39
CA VAL A 24 30.80 6.58 8.21
C VAL A 24 31.55 7.84 8.60
N ILE A 25 31.96 8.64 7.60
CA ILE A 25 32.51 9.98 7.81
C ILE A 25 31.55 10.97 7.14
N HIS A 26 31.07 11.96 7.90
CA HIS A 26 30.43 13.16 7.39
C HIS A 26 30.86 14.36 8.23
N ASP A 27 31.51 15.31 7.56
CA ASP A 27 31.85 16.69 7.93
C ASP A 27 32.35 17.02 9.36
N SER A 28 33.32 17.93 9.40
CA SER A 28 34.29 18.23 10.46
C SER A 28 33.77 18.63 11.86
N GLN A 29 32.49 18.48 12.19
CA GLN A 29 31.94 18.82 13.51
C GLN A 29 30.97 17.81 14.16
N HIS A 30 30.48 16.78 13.46
CA HIS A 30 29.59 15.77 14.06
C HIS A 30 30.01 14.36 13.67
N HIS A 31 30.83 13.75 14.52
CA HIS A 31 31.32 12.39 14.31
C HIS A 31 30.30 11.34 14.76
N PHE A 32 29.61 10.70 13.82
CA PHE A 32 28.93 9.43 14.09
C PHE A 32 29.94 8.28 14.03
N PHE A 33 30.49 7.88 15.18
CA PHE A 33 31.30 6.68 15.30
C PHE A 33 30.41 5.44 15.45
N ALA A 34 29.95 4.89 14.34
CA ALA A 34 29.36 3.56 14.31
C ALA A 34 30.45 2.51 14.07
N LYS A 35 31.21 2.14 15.12
CA LYS A 35 32.18 1.03 15.04
C LYS A 35 31.45 -0.28 15.26
N PHE A 36 30.83 -0.83 14.21
CA PHE A 36 30.24 -2.16 14.26
C PHE A 36 31.32 -3.23 14.05
N GLN A 37 31.95 -3.69 15.13
CA GLN A 37 32.72 -4.93 15.12
C GLN A 37 31.78 -6.11 15.43
N TYR A 38 31.56 -7.02 14.47
CA TYR A 38 30.98 -8.32 14.80
C TYR A 38 31.69 -9.46 14.07
N GLY A 39 32.08 -10.45 14.86
CA GLY A 39 32.55 -11.76 14.42
C GLY A 39 31.39 -12.69 14.07
N TRP A 40 31.68 -13.61 13.17
CA TRP A 40 30.77 -14.63 12.66
C TRP A 40 30.26 -15.54 13.79
N THR A 41 29.01 -15.37 14.23
CA THR A 41 28.31 -16.41 14.99
C THR A 41 27.10 -16.89 14.21
N ARG A 42 27.02 -18.21 14.05
CA ARG A 42 26.27 -18.99 13.06
C ARG A 42 24.73 -19.01 13.26
N ALA A 43 24.16 -18.06 13.99
CA ALA A 43 22.72 -17.99 14.23
C ALA A 43 22.26 -16.54 14.48
N GLY A 44 21.58 -15.94 13.49
CA GLY A 44 20.57 -14.90 13.74
C GLY A 44 20.97 -13.42 13.86
N ARG A 45 22.07 -12.91 13.30
CA ARG A 45 22.46 -11.48 13.49
C ARG A 45 23.03 -10.72 12.29
N LYS A 46 22.62 -11.05 11.05
CA LYS A 46 23.05 -10.29 9.85
C LYS A 46 22.11 -9.13 9.48
N GLU A 47 20.84 -9.20 9.84
CA GLU A 47 19.80 -8.26 9.37
C GLU A 47 19.56 -7.09 10.34
N ASP A 48 19.76 -7.28 11.64
CA ASP A 48 19.39 -6.30 12.68
C ASP A 48 20.18 -4.98 12.60
N TRP A 49 21.49 -5.05 12.32
CA TRP A 49 22.32 -3.84 12.26
C TRP A 49 21.99 -3.00 11.01
N LEU A 50 21.65 -3.65 9.89
CA LEU A 50 21.24 -2.99 8.66
C LEU A 50 19.89 -2.31 8.87
N LYS A 51 18.94 -3.01 9.49
CA LYS A 51 17.63 -2.46 9.87
C LYS A 51 17.79 -1.22 10.76
N LEU A 52 18.65 -1.27 11.78
CA LEU A 52 18.93 -0.12 12.66
C LEU A 52 19.61 1.06 11.94
N LEU A 53 20.52 0.79 11.00
CA LEU A 53 21.18 1.83 10.22
C LEU A 53 20.18 2.53 9.28
N LEU A 54 19.39 1.73 8.55
CA LEU A 54 18.41 2.23 7.60
C LEU A 54 17.25 2.94 8.30
N SER A 55 16.85 2.52 9.50
CA SER A 55 15.82 3.23 10.26
C SER A 55 16.25 4.66 10.58
N ARG A 56 17.50 4.85 11.03
CA ARG A 56 18.04 6.20 11.30
C ARG A 56 18.21 7.03 10.04
N ILE A 57 18.92 6.50 9.04
CA ILE A 57 19.28 7.27 7.83
C ILE A 57 18.07 7.56 6.94
N CYS A 58 17.15 6.61 6.80
CA CYS A 58 16.05 6.72 5.85
C CYS A 58 14.72 7.17 6.47
N LEU A 59 14.36 6.67 7.66
CA LEU A 59 13.04 6.95 8.24
C LEU A 59 13.04 8.24 9.06
N GLU A 60 14.05 8.40 9.92
CA GLU A 60 14.15 9.55 10.84
C GLU A 60 14.88 10.75 10.21
N GLU A 61 15.98 10.50 9.50
CA GLU A 61 16.77 11.53 8.83
C GLU A 61 16.31 11.77 7.37
N SER A 62 16.85 12.82 6.74
CA SER A 62 16.44 13.26 5.40
C SER A 62 17.25 12.65 4.24
N TYR A 63 17.94 11.52 4.45
CA TYR A 63 18.83 10.94 3.45
C TYR A 63 18.17 9.93 2.52
N PHE A 64 16.94 9.50 2.78
CA PHE A 64 16.23 8.50 1.98
C PHE A 64 16.24 8.79 0.48
N SER A 65 15.81 9.99 0.05
CA SER A 65 15.72 10.33 -1.38
C SER A 65 17.10 10.31 -2.07
N SER A 66 18.16 10.66 -1.32
CA SER A 66 19.55 10.59 -1.82
C SER A 66 20.05 9.16 -1.96
N VAL A 67 19.71 8.27 -1.01
CA VAL A 67 20.04 6.84 -1.11
C VAL A 67 19.25 6.20 -2.25
N PHE A 68 17.94 6.40 -2.28
CA PHE A 68 17.03 5.78 -3.24
C PHE A 68 17.36 6.14 -4.70
N SER A 69 17.72 7.40 -4.96
CA SER A 69 18.11 7.84 -6.31
C SER A 69 19.44 7.25 -6.78
N LYS A 70 20.43 7.08 -5.88
CA LYS A 70 21.72 6.45 -6.20
C LYS A 70 21.63 4.95 -6.50
N LEU A 71 20.57 4.29 -6.03
CA LEU A 71 20.26 2.89 -6.31
C LEU A 71 19.54 2.69 -7.65
N SER A 72 19.10 3.78 -8.31
CA SER A 72 18.54 3.68 -9.65
C SER A 72 19.57 3.07 -10.62
N PRO A 73 19.16 2.22 -11.57
CA PRO A 73 20.05 1.63 -12.56
C PRO A 73 20.70 2.71 -13.43
N VAL A 74 21.89 3.16 -13.04
CA VAL A 74 22.75 4.02 -13.85
C VAL A 74 23.54 3.10 -14.78
N GLY A 75 23.01 2.82 -15.98
CA GLY A 75 23.80 2.15 -17.03
C GLY A 75 23.04 1.22 -17.99
N ALA A 76 22.21 1.77 -18.87
CA ALA A 76 21.80 1.09 -20.11
C ALA A 76 21.46 2.08 -21.25
N ALA A 77 21.99 3.31 -21.20
CA ALA A 77 21.73 4.34 -22.20
C ALA A 77 23.00 4.73 -22.98
N GLU A 78 23.91 3.78 -23.18
CA GLU A 78 24.92 3.88 -24.23
C GLU A 78 24.51 2.90 -25.34
N ASN A 79 24.03 3.47 -26.46
CA ASN A 79 23.72 2.81 -27.74
C ASN A 79 22.31 2.22 -27.91
N TYR A 80 21.27 3.06 -28.03
CA TYR A 80 20.17 2.79 -28.96
C TYR A 80 19.64 4.12 -29.51
N ASP A 81 19.78 4.30 -30.82
CA ASP A 81 19.12 5.33 -31.62
C ASP A 81 17.76 4.75 -32.06
N GLY A 82 16.67 5.31 -31.55
CA GLY A 82 15.32 4.83 -31.81
C GLY A 82 14.35 5.32 -30.73
N ASP A 83 13.37 6.11 -31.16
CA ASP A 83 12.30 6.74 -30.38
C ASP A 83 11.55 5.76 -29.43
N ILE A 84 10.86 6.34 -28.44
CA ILE A 84 9.90 5.78 -27.45
C ILE A 84 10.44 5.71 -26.00
N SER A 85 10.06 6.73 -25.21
CA SER A 85 10.06 6.81 -23.74
C SER A 85 11.29 6.23 -23.02
N LYS A 86 12.12 7.09 -22.42
CA LYS A 86 13.03 6.66 -21.34
C LYS A 86 12.22 5.87 -20.32
N VAL A 87 12.43 4.56 -20.33
CA VAL A 87 11.68 3.59 -19.54
C VAL A 87 12.05 3.81 -18.07
N ASN A 88 11.25 4.62 -17.37
CA ASN A 88 11.39 4.91 -15.94
C ASN A 88 11.10 3.62 -15.15
N HIS A 89 12.05 2.69 -15.07
CA HIS A 89 11.91 1.46 -14.30
C HIS A 89 12.71 1.51 -13.01
N PHE A 90 12.20 0.85 -11.98
CA PHE A 90 12.90 0.71 -10.71
C PHE A 90 13.85 -0.49 -10.75
N GLY A 91 15.03 -0.30 -10.16
CA GLY A 91 16.04 -1.35 -9.99
C GLY A 91 15.68 -2.34 -8.87
N ALA A 92 16.30 -3.52 -8.90
CA ALA A 92 16.14 -4.54 -7.85
C ALA A 92 16.61 -4.03 -6.48
N GLU A 93 17.64 -3.19 -6.46
CA GLU A 93 18.19 -2.56 -5.25
C GLU A 93 17.21 -1.56 -4.64
N GLN A 94 16.43 -0.85 -5.46
CA GLN A 94 15.39 0.06 -5.00
C GLN A 94 14.21 -0.71 -4.37
N ALA A 95 13.79 -1.80 -5.01
CA ALA A 95 12.78 -2.70 -4.46
C ALA A 95 13.22 -3.30 -3.12
N PHE A 96 14.47 -3.78 -3.06
CA PHE A 96 15.05 -4.35 -1.84
C PHE A 96 15.18 -3.33 -0.69
N LEU A 97 15.60 -2.09 -0.97
CA LEU A 97 15.63 -1.04 0.04
C LEU A 97 14.22 -0.83 0.64
N LEU A 98 13.19 -0.70 -0.21
CA LEU A 98 11.83 -0.49 0.27
C LEU A 98 11.27 -1.70 1.02
N SER A 99 11.63 -2.93 0.64
CA SER A 99 11.19 -4.12 1.37
C SER A 99 11.75 -4.11 2.80
N VAL A 100 13.04 -3.81 2.97
CA VAL A 100 13.66 -3.72 4.30
C VAL A 100 13.04 -2.59 5.12
N LEU A 101 12.80 -1.42 4.52
CA LEU A 101 12.14 -0.30 5.21
C LEU A 101 10.70 -0.62 5.62
N SER A 102 9.95 -1.35 4.77
CA SER A 102 8.60 -1.82 5.08
C SER A 102 8.60 -2.80 6.25
N GLU A 103 9.60 -3.68 6.30
CA GLU A 103 9.77 -4.66 7.36
C GLU A 103 10.09 -3.99 8.70
N ILE A 104 10.99 -3.01 8.72
CA ILE A 104 11.33 -2.21 9.92
C ILE A 104 10.07 -1.57 10.52
N LEU A 105 9.23 -0.94 9.68
CA LEU A 105 8.01 -0.29 10.15
C LEU A 105 6.97 -1.31 10.66
N ASN A 106 6.84 -2.44 9.97
CA ASN A 106 5.91 -3.50 10.34
C ASN A 106 6.32 -4.22 11.64
N GLU A 107 7.62 -4.49 11.83
CA GLU A 107 8.17 -5.13 13.03
C GLU A 107 8.12 -4.23 14.27
N ARG A 108 7.87 -2.92 14.09
CA ARG A 108 7.81 -1.93 15.18
C ARG A 108 9.08 -1.92 16.03
N VAL A 109 10.24 -2.05 15.38
CA VAL A 109 11.55 -2.01 16.04
C VAL A 109 11.78 -0.59 16.56
N ALA A 110 11.35 -0.32 17.80
CA ALA A 110 11.31 0.99 18.46
C ALA A 110 10.20 1.95 17.99
N ASP A 111 9.93 2.99 18.80
CA ASP A 111 9.06 4.11 18.45
C ASP A 111 9.74 4.99 17.39
N ILE A 112 9.84 4.47 16.17
CA ILE A 112 10.40 5.16 15.01
C ILE A 112 9.47 6.34 14.67
N VAL A 113 10.01 7.55 14.70
CA VAL A 113 9.34 8.75 14.22
C VAL A 113 9.65 8.91 12.74
N VAL A 114 8.67 8.62 11.89
CA VAL A 114 8.83 8.77 10.44
C VAL A 114 8.82 10.25 10.08
N SER A 115 9.83 10.70 9.33
CA SER A 115 9.91 12.08 8.87
C SER A 115 8.88 12.39 7.76
N ASN A 116 8.38 13.63 7.77
CA ASN A 116 7.48 14.14 6.74
C ASN A 116 8.08 14.03 5.32
N HIS A 117 9.37 14.30 5.18
CA HIS A 117 10.08 14.20 3.91
C HIS A 117 10.14 12.76 3.38
N PHE A 118 10.35 11.78 4.27
CA PHE A 118 10.30 10.37 3.90
C PHE A 118 8.91 9.98 3.41
N ALA A 119 7.86 10.31 4.17
CA ALA A 119 6.48 9.98 3.80
C ALA A 119 6.09 10.54 2.42
N LEU A 120 6.43 11.81 2.14
CA LEU A 120 6.21 12.43 0.82
C LEU A 120 7.01 11.75 -0.29
N SER A 121 8.26 11.35 -0.01
CA SER A 121 9.08 10.64 -0.97
C SER A 121 8.47 9.29 -1.34
N ILE A 122 7.93 8.56 -0.36
CA ILE A 122 7.24 7.29 -0.59
C ILE A 122 5.96 7.49 -1.42
N LEU A 123 5.16 8.52 -1.11
CA LEU A 123 3.99 8.86 -1.93
C LEU A 123 4.38 9.14 -3.38
N GLN A 124 5.46 9.90 -3.63
CA GLN A 124 5.92 10.17 -4.98
C GLN A 124 6.42 8.92 -5.70
N ILE A 125 7.14 8.04 -4.99
CA ILE A 125 7.58 6.75 -5.54
C ILE A 125 6.37 5.89 -5.91
N MET A 126 5.36 5.82 -5.06
CA MET A 126 4.11 5.10 -5.33
C MET A 126 3.42 5.65 -6.58
N ARG A 127 3.30 6.99 -6.73
CA ARG A 127 2.73 7.63 -7.93
C ARG A 127 3.47 7.22 -9.19
N ASN A 128 4.80 7.27 -9.15
CA ASN A 128 5.64 6.87 -10.27
C ASN A 128 5.46 5.38 -10.60
N ALA A 129 5.39 4.51 -9.57
CA ALA A 129 5.19 3.08 -9.74
C ALA A 129 3.82 2.74 -10.35
N VAL A 130 2.75 3.41 -9.93
CA VAL A 130 1.42 3.28 -10.56
C VAL A 130 1.46 3.63 -12.05
N GLY A 131 2.25 4.62 -12.46
CA GLY A 131 2.37 5.02 -13.87
C GLY A 131 3.11 4.04 -14.78
N ILE A 132 3.84 3.07 -14.22
CA ILE A 132 4.72 2.17 -14.98
C ILE A 132 4.37 0.69 -14.83
N VAL A 133 3.64 0.31 -13.77
CA VAL A 133 3.24 -1.07 -13.52
C VAL A 133 2.15 -1.47 -14.50
N ASP A 134 2.32 -2.63 -15.14
CA ASP A 134 1.27 -3.24 -15.93
C ASP A 134 0.19 -3.83 -15.02
N PHE A 135 -1.02 -3.27 -15.10
CA PHE A 135 -2.19 -3.75 -14.38
C PHE A 135 -3.05 -4.70 -15.23
N PHE A 136 -2.73 -4.95 -16.50
CA PHE A 136 -3.50 -5.88 -17.33
C PHE A 136 -3.06 -7.34 -17.13
N ALA A 137 -1.87 -7.55 -16.58
CA ALA A 137 -1.39 -8.85 -16.15
C ALA A 137 -1.74 -9.12 -14.67
N MET A 138 -2.52 -10.18 -14.41
CA MET A 138 -2.92 -10.55 -13.06
C MET A 138 -1.72 -11.03 -12.24
N GLY A 139 -1.49 -10.39 -11.10
CA GLY A 139 -0.49 -10.79 -10.12
C GLY A 139 -0.84 -12.12 -9.45
N LYS A 140 0.03 -13.12 -9.57
CA LYS A 140 -0.23 -14.48 -9.04
C LYS A 140 0.34 -14.71 -7.65
N THR A 141 1.21 -13.83 -7.16
CA THR A 141 1.94 -14.00 -5.91
C THR A 141 1.74 -12.80 -4.99
N GLY A 142 1.96 -13.01 -3.69
CA GLY A 142 2.15 -11.90 -2.75
C GLY A 142 3.53 -11.26 -2.94
N LEU A 143 3.80 -10.19 -2.18
CA LEU A 143 5.11 -9.55 -2.16
C LEU A 143 6.15 -10.42 -1.43
N PRO A 144 7.41 -10.45 -1.89
CA PRO A 144 7.89 -9.92 -3.17
C PRO A 144 7.46 -10.81 -4.36
N THR A 145 7.19 -10.16 -5.49
CA THR A 145 6.77 -10.79 -6.76
C THR A 145 7.94 -11.11 -7.68
N GLY A 146 9.11 -10.51 -7.45
CA GLY A 146 10.29 -10.64 -8.32
C GLY A 146 10.30 -9.65 -9.50
N ILE A 147 9.27 -8.79 -9.61
CA ILE A 147 9.22 -7.69 -10.58
C ILE A 147 9.43 -6.39 -9.81
N SER A 148 10.58 -5.74 -10.02
CA SER A 148 10.99 -4.55 -9.25
C SER A 148 9.94 -3.44 -9.21
N ASN A 149 9.25 -3.16 -10.32
CA ASN A 149 8.22 -2.12 -10.37
C ASN A 149 7.01 -2.46 -9.49
N VAL A 150 6.57 -3.72 -9.50
CA VAL A 150 5.45 -4.21 -8.69
C VAL A 150 5.85 -4.25 -7.21
N ASP A 151 7.07 -4.68 -6.93
CA ASP A 151 7.60 -4.75 -5.56
C ASP A 151 7.79 -3.36 -4.96
N VAL A 152 8.26 -2.38 -5.74
CA VAL A 152 8.33 -0.97 -5.31
C VAL A 152 6.95 -0.42 -5.02
N LEU A 153 5.95 -0.67 -5.88
CA LEU A 153 4.56 -0.27 -5.63
C LEU A 153 4.03 -0.86 -4.32
N GLY A 154 4.16 -2.17 -4.16
CA GLY A 154 3.64 -2.90 -3.00
C GLY A 154 4.34 -2.55 -1.68
N CYS A 155 5.67 -2.39 -1.69
CA CYS A 155 6.42 -1.95 -0.51
C CYS A 155 6.07 -0.49 -0.16
N SER A 156 5.86 0.38 -1.15
CA SER A 156 5.43 1.76 -0.91
C SER A 156 4.05 1.82 -0.24
N LEU A 157 3.09 1.01 -0.70
CA LEU A 157 1.78 0.86 -0.06
C LEU A 157 1.91 0.33 1.37
N THR A 158 2.74 -0.69 1.59
CA THR A 158 3.01 -1.27 2.91
C THR A 158 3.59 -0.23 3.87
N ILE A 159 4.58 0.55 3.41
CA ILE A 159 5.16 1.65 4.19
C ILE A 159 4.09 2.67 4.53
N LEU A 160 3.31 3.16 3.56
CA LEU A 160 2.26 4.17 3.79
C LEU A 160 1.18 3.66 4.76
N ARG A 161 0.86 2.37 4.73
CA ARG A 161 -0.05 1.72 5.67
C ARG A 161 0.49 1.76 7.10
N ASP A 162 1.78 1.53 7.26
CA ASP A 162 2.43 1.37 8.56
C ASP A 162 2.98 2.68 9.14
N ILE A 163 2.99 3.77 8.37
CA ILE A 163 3.20 5.12 8.89
C ILE A 163 2.11 5.42 9.92
N ARG A 164 2.53 5.54 11.17
CA ARG A 164 1.63 5.90 12.27
C ARG A 164 1.20 7.35 12.12
N ALA A 165 -0.08 7.60 12.35
CA ALA A 165 -0.51 8.92 12.80
C ALA A 165 0.27 9.25 14.08
N CYS A 166 0.99 10.39 14.11
CA CYS A 166 1.49 10.90 15.37
C CYS A 166 0.27 11.19 16.23
N GLY A 167 0.06 10.40 17.28
CA GLY A 167 -1.13 10.49 18.12
C GLY A 167 -1.24 11.90 18.66
N GLY A 168 -2.35 12.57 18.33
CA GLY A 168 -2.86 13.67 19.11
C GLY A 168 -3.22 13.12 20.49
N THR A 169 -2.24 13.06 21.38
CA THR A 169 -2.52 12.95 22.80
C THR A 169 -3.18 14.26 23.14
N GLU A 170 -4.48 14.22 23.46
CA GLU A 170 -5.18 15.34 24.07
C GLU A 170 -4.37 15.80 25.30
N GLY A 171 -3.54 16.83 25.13
CA GLY A 171 -2.79 17.44 26.23
C GLY A 171 -1.27 17.58 26.07
N SER A 172 -0.61 17.04 25.03
CA SER A 172 0.81 17.36 24.79
C SER A 172 0.98 18.36 23.64
N LYS A 173 1.95 19.26 23.81
CA LYS A 173 2.20 20.45 22.97
C LYS A 173 2.11 20.09 21.48
N LYS A 174 1.32 20.86 20.72
CA LYS A 174 1.37 20.89 19.24
C LYS A 174 2.82 21.12 18.82
N ASP A 175 3.54 20.04 18.52
CA ASP A 175 4.76 20.15 17.76
C ASP A 175 4.38 20.69 16.36
N ILE A 176 5.19 21.62 15.87
CA ILE A 176 4.97 22.41 14.65
C ILE A 176 4.96 21.51 13.39
N SER A 177 5.39 20.26 13.53
CA SER A 177 5.24 19.20 12.53
C SER A 177 3.78 18.76 12.47
N GLY A 178 3.02 19.31 11.53
CA GLY A 178 1.65 18.86 11.23
C GLY A 178 1.55 17.35 11.05
N ASP A 179 0.36 16.81 11.29
CA ASP A 179 0.08 15.38 11.19
C ASP A 179 0.48 14.84 9.80
N VAL A 180 1.33 13.81 9.79
CA VAL A 180 1.88 13.20 8.57
C VAL A 180 0.75 12.77 7.63
N VAL A 181 -0.35 12.25 8.20
CA VAL A 181 -1.52 11.79 7.46
C VAL A 181 -2.23 12.96 6.78
N ASP A 182 -2.46 14.07 7.49
CA ASP A 182 -3.06 15.28 6.91
C ASP A 182 -2.21 15.86 5.76
N MET A 183 -0.88 15.80 5.91
CA MET A 183 0.05 16.25 4.88
C MET A 183 0.05 15.31 3.65
N LEU A 184 0.00 13.99 3.85
CA LEU A 184 -0.16 13.02 2.77
C LEU A 184 -1.52 13.16 2.06
N ALA A 185 -2.59 13.38 2.82
CA ALA A 185 -3.93 13.63 2.28
C ALA A 185 -3.96 14.93 1.47
N SER A 186 -3.38 16.02 1.97
CA SER A 186 -3.23 17.29 1.23
C SER A 186 -2.39 17.13 -0.04
N SER A 187 -1.49 16.15 -0.05
CA SER A 187 -0.67 15.78 -1.22
C SER A 187 -1.39 14.82 -2.17
N GLY A 188 -2.68 14.55 -1.95
CA GLY A 188 -3.54 13.79 -2.85
C GLY A 188 -3.47 12.27 -2.71
N LEU A 189 -3.01 11.74 -1.56
CA LEU A 189 -2.91 10.29 -1.33
C LEU A 189 -4.30 9.62 -1.42
N VAL A 190 -5.31 10.20 -0.78
CA VAL A 190 -6.65 9.60 -0.66
C VAL A 190 -7.33 9.52 -2.02
N GLU A 191 -7.25 10.59 -2.80
CA GLU A 191 -7.77 10.69 -4.16
C GLU A 191 -7.16 9.62 -5.07
N LEU A 192 -5.85 9.43 -4.98
CA LEU A 192 -5.14 8.41 -5.75
C LEU A 192 -5.57 6.99 -5.36
N LEU A 193 -5.74 6.71 -4.07
CA LEU A 193 -6.17 5.39 -3.61
C LEU A 193 -7.63 5.09 -4.02
N ILE A 194 -8.51 6.08 -3.95
CA ILE A 194 -9.90 5.95 -4.42
C ILE A 194 -9.95 5.80 -5.95
N SER A 195 -9.14 6.55 -6.71
CA SER A 195 -9.07 6.40 -8.17
C SER A 195 -8.57 5.02 -8.56
N LEU A 196 -7.52 4.52 -7.88
CA LEU A 196 -7.04 3.15 -8.04
C LEU A 196 -8.18 2.16 -7.81
N LEU A 197 -8.85 2.18 -6.65
CA LEU A 197 -9.97 1.29 -6.35
C LEU A 197 -11.08 1.30 -7.41
N ARG A 198 -11.35 2.46 -8.02
CA ARG A 198 -12.36 2.62 -9.08
C ARG A 198 -11.92 2.04 -10.43
N GLU A 199 -10.64 2.13 -10.75
CA GLU A 199 -10.08 1.64 -12.01
C GLU A 199 -9.95 0.12 -12.07
N PHE A 200 -9.84 -0.56 -10.93
CA PHE A 200 -9.83 -2.02 -10.86
C PHE A 200 -11.26 -2.57 -10.91
N GLU A 201 -11.41 -3.76 -11.50
CA GLU A 201 -12.69 -4.49 -11.43
C GLU A 201 -13.16 -4.66 -9.98
N PRO A 202 -14.47 -4.84 -9.70
CA PRO A 202 -14.95 -5.18 -8.37
C PRO A 202 -14.29 -6.46 -7.81
N PRO A 203 -14.32 -6.70 -6.48
CA PRO A 203 -13.87 -7.98 -5.89
C PRO A 203 -14.45 -9.20 -6.60
N ALA A 204 -13.71 -10.32 -6.59
CA ALA A 204 -14.00 -11.47 -7.45
C ALA A 204 -15.44 -12.01 -7.33
N ILE A 205 -16.02 -11.97 -6.12
CA ILE A 205 -17.41 -12.38 -5.87
C ILE A 205 -18.41 -11.48 -6.59
N LEU A 206 -18.16 -10.17 -6.61
CA LEU A 206 -19.02 -9.20 -7.30
C LEU A 206 -18.89 -9.29 -8.84
N LYS A 207 -17.74 -9.73 -9.36
CA LYS A 207 -17.58 -9.99 -10.80
C LYS A 207 -18.48 -11.13 -11.27
N LYS A 208 -18.53 -12.22 -10.50
CA LYS A 208 -19.37 -13.37 -10.83
C LYS A 208 -20.84 -12.96 -10.88
N THR A 209 -21.30 -12.15 -9.93
CA THR A 209 -22.69 -11.68 -9.87
C THR A 209 -23.05 -10.72 -11.01
N VAL A 210 -22.17 -9.76 -11.37
CA VAL A 210 -22.45 -8.75 -12.41
C VAL A 210 -22.49 -9.35 -13.83
N ARG A 211 -21.59 -10.30 -14.13
CA ARG A 211 -21.57 -11.00 -15.43
C ARG A 211 -22.80 -11.88 -15.67
N LEU A 212 -23.59 -12.16 -14.64
CA LEU A 212 -24.79 -13.00 -14.71
C LEU A 212 -26.08 -12.18 -14.80
N SER A 213 -26.11 -10.97 -14.22
CA SER A 213 -27.28 -10.07 -14.29
C SER A 213 -27.43 -9.42 -15.66
N GLU A 214 -26.34 -9.25 -16.39
CA GLU A 214 -26.34 -8.68 -17.73
C GLU A 214 -26.04 -9.80 -18.73
N ASN A 215 -27.02 -10.23 -19.53
CA ASN A 215 -26.84 -10.98 -20.79
C ASN A 215 -26.09 -10.12 -21.85
N GLN A 216 -25.12 -9.31 -21.42
CA GLN A 216 -24.36 -8.42 -22.28
C GLN A 216 -23.12 -9.16 -22.76
N GLU A 217 -23.06 -9.37 -24.08
CA GLU A 217 -21.83 -9.36 -24.85
C GLU A 217 -21.13 -8.00 -24.64
N ALA A 218 -20.55 -7.78 -23.46
CA ALA A 218 -19.85 -6.54 -23.16
C ALA A 218 -18.52 -6.55 -23.92
N SER A 219 -18.30 -5.50 -24.71
CA SER A 219 -17.06 -5.25 -25.44
C SER A 219 -15.86 -5.51 -24.52
N SER A 220 -14.95 -6.36 -24.99
CA SER A 220 -13.72 -6.79 -24.32
C SER A 220 -12.72 -5.65 -24.15
N THR A 221 -13.08 -4.62 -23.38
CA THR A 221 -12.08 -3.70 -22.87
C THR A 221 -11.33 -4.44 -21.76
N PRO A 222 -10.00 -4.56 -21.86
CA PRO A 222 -9.22 -5.21 -20.82
C PRO A 222 -9.37 -4.37 -19.56
N SER A 223 -9.89 -4.98 -18.52
CA SER A 223 -10.05 -4.35 -17.22
C SER A 223 -8.75 -4.47 -16.43
N LYS A 224 -8.42 -3.44 -15.64
CA LYS A 224 -7.22 -3.50 -14.80
C LYS A 224 -7.43 -4.56 -13.72
N SER A 225 -6.45 -5.44 -13.60
CA SER A 225 -6.28 -6.46 -12.59
C SER A 225 -5.20 -6.04 -11.57
N CYS A 226 -5.29 -6.57 -10.35
CA CYS A 226 -4.31 -6.27 -9.32
C CYS A 226 -2.95 -6.91 -9.66
N SER A 227 -1.86 -6.14 -9.61
CA SER A 227 -0.52 -6.61 -9.98
C SER A 227 0.14 -7.54 -8.95
N TYR A 228 -0.43 -7.67 -7.74
CA TYR A 228 -0.01 -8.66 -6.74
C TYR A 228 -1.19 -9.03 -5.81
N LYS A 229 -1.10 -10.19 -5.14
CA LYS A 229 -2.08 -10.66 -4.15
C LYS A 229 -2.04 -9.80 -2.88
N GLY A 230 -3.18 -9.23 -2.50
CA GLY A 230 -3.33 -8.33 -1.35
C GLY A 230 -3.32 -6.85 -1.70
N PHE A 231 -3.08 -6.47 -2.97
CA PHE A 231 -3.06 -5.07 -3.41
C PHE A 231 -4.33 -4.30 -3.00
N ARG A 232 -5.50 -4.88 -3.26
CA ARG A 232 -6.79 -4.24 -2.96
C ARG A 232 -6.97 -4.05 -1.46
N ARG A 233 -6.59 -5.07 -0.67
CA ARG A 233 -6.58 -4.98 0.79
C ARG A 233 -5.71 -3.82 1.24
N ASP A 234 -4.48 -3.71 0.74
CA ASP A 234 -3.55 -2.65 1.14
C ASP A 234 -4.11 -1.26 0.86
N VAL A 235 -4.71 -1.06 -0.33
CA VAL A 235 -5.36 0.21 -0.68
C VAL A 235 -6.52 0.53 0.28
N VAL A 236 -7.39 -0.44 0.57
CA VAL A 236 -8.52 -0.26 1.50
C VAL A 236 -8.02 0.11 2.90
N VAL A 237 -7.00 -0.59 3.42
CA VAL A 237 -6.46 -0.32 4.76
C VAL A 237 -5.95 1.12 4.85
N ILE A 238 -5.18 1.58 3.85
CA ILE A 238 -4.61 2.93 3.89
C ILE A 238 -5.71 3.99 3.89
N VAL A 239 -6.76 3.82 3.07
CA VAL A 239 -7.91 4.74 3.06
C VAL A 239 -8.60 4.78 4.43
N GLY A 240 -8.85 3.60 5.03
CA GLY A 240 -9.43 3.50 6.38
C GLY A 240 -8.56 4.12 7.47
N ASN A 241 -7.24 3.93 7.40
CA ASN A 241 -6.27 4.52 8.32
C ASN A 241 -6.29 6.06 8.22
N CYS A 242 -6.31 6.60 7.00
CA CYS A 242 -6.34 8.04 6.77
C CYS A 242 -7.63 8.67 7.31
N ALA A 243 -8.77 7.98 7.23
CA ALA A 243 -10.06 8.51 7.68
C ALA A 243 -10.24 8.52 9.21
N TYR A 244 -9.46 7.73 9.95
CA TYR A 244 -9.64 7.56 11.40
C TYR A 244 -9.50 8.90 12.14
N CYS A 245 -10.55 9.28 12.88
CA CYS A 245 -10.64 10.55 13.64
C CYS A 245 -10.39 11.84 12.84
N ARG A 246 -10.53 11.82 11.50
CA ARG A 246 -10.23 12.98 10.63
C ARG A 246 -11.42 13.35 9.74
N LYS A 247 -12.33 14.18 10.28
CA LYS A 247 -13.58 14.55 9.58
C LYS A 247 -13.37 15.07 8.16
N HIS A 248 -12.36 15.91 7.93
CA HIS A 248 -12.09 16.46 6.60
C HIS A 248 -11.71 15.39 5.57
N ILE A 249 -10.95 14.36 5.96
CA ILE A 249 -10.64 13.21 5.09
C ILE A 249 -11.88 12.34 4.88
N GLN A 250 -12.67 12.11 5.94
CA GLN A 250 -13.94 11.38 5.83
C GLN A 250 -14.90 12.06 4.84
N ASP A 251 -15.01 13.40 4.89
CA ASP A 251 -15.82 14.20 3.98
C ASP A 251 -15.26 14.11 2.54
N LYS A 252 -13.93 14.21 2.38
CA LYS A 252 -13.26 14.09 1.09
C LYS A 252 -13.47 12.73 0.41
N ILE A 253 -13.55 11.65 1.20
CA ILE A 253 -13.87 10.31 0.70
C ILE A 253 -15.34 10.27 0.24
N ARG A 254 -16.27 10.85 1.00
CA ARG A 254 -17.69 10.94 0.62
C ARG A 254 -17.88 11.72 -0.68
N GLU A 255 -17.21 12.86 -0.83
CA GLU A 255 -17.29 13.71 -2.03
C GLU A 255 -16.82 13.03 -3.32
N GLN A 256 -16.09 11.91 -3.20
CA GLN A 256 -15.61 11.11 -4.32
C GLN A 256 -16.39 9.79 -4.48
N ASP A 257 -17.57 9.68 -3.89
CA ASP A 257 -18.37 8.44 -3.86
C ASP A 257 -17.61 7.24 -3.26
N GLY A 258 -16.58 7.52 -2.45
CA GLY A 258 -15.69 6.51 -1.90
C GLY A 258 -16.35 5.60 -0.86
N ILE A 259 -17.43 6.05 -0.22
CA ILE A 259 -18.20 5.23 0.74
C ILE A 259 -18.78 4.00 0.04
N LEU A 260 -19.40 4.16 -1.12
CA LEU A 260 -19.98 3.06 -1.89
C LEU A 260 -18.88 2.12 -2.40
N LEU A 261 -17.77 2.69 -2.90
CA LEU A 261 -16.62 1.91 -3.35
C LEU A 261 -16.04 1.05 -2.21
N LEU A 262 -15.96 1.57 -0.99
CA LEU A 262 -15.44 0.80 0.16
C LEU A 262 -16.43 -0.25 0.66
N LEU A 263 -17.73 0.01 0.61
CA LEU A 263 -18.76 -0.99 0.91
C LEU A 263 -18.67 -2.20 -0.03
N GLN A 264 -18.35 -2.00 -1.31
CA GLN A 264 -18.10 -3.11 -2.24
C GLN A 264 -16.93 -4.01 -1.83
N GLN A 265 -16.00 -3.50 -1.03
CA GLN A 265 -14.85 -4.28 -0.54
C GLN A 265 -15.18 -5.09 0.72
N CYS A 266 -16.39 -4.98 1.28
CA CYS A 266 -16.83 -5.72 2.46
C CYS A 266 -17.25 -7.17 2.14
N VAL A 267 -16.48 -7.85 1.28
CA VAL A 267 -16.71 -9.21 0.80
C VAL A 267 -15.45 -10.05 0.92
N THR A 268 -15.60 -11.37 1.00
CA THR A 268 -14.46 -12.29 0.97
C THR A 268 -13.82 -12.29 -0.42
N ASP A 269 -12.50 -12.35 -0.47
CA ASP A 269 -11.73 -12.36 -1.72
C ASP A 269 -10.45 -13.17 -1.49
N GLU A 270 -10.28 -14.25 -2.26
CA GLU A 270 -9.18 -15.21 -2.08
C GLU A 270 -7.80 -14.62 -2.37
N ASP A 271 -7.74 -13.64 -3.30
CA ASP A 271 -6.49 -12.96 -3.64
C ASP A 271 -6.19 -11.82 -2.67
N ASN A 272 -7.13 -11.46 -1.79
CA ASN A 272 -7.01 -10.39 -0.82
C ASN A 272 -7.45 -10.85 0.57
N PRO A 273 -6.62 -11.64 1.28
CA PRO A 273 -6.93 -12.11 2.62
C PRO A 273 -7.32 -10.96 3.56
N PHE A 274 -8.39 -11.17 4.33
CA PHE A 274 -8.98 -10.20 5.25
C PHE A 274 -9.57 -8.93 4.61
N LEU A 275 -9.78 -8.90 3.28
CA LEU A 275 -10.36 -7.74 2.61
C LEU A 275 -11.71 -7.32 3.24
N ARG A 276 -12.56 -8.29 3.57
CA ARG A 276 -13.86 -8.04 4.21
C ARG A 276 -13.71 -7.28 5.52
N GLU A 277 -12.84 -7.77 6.40
CA GLU A 277 -12.62 -7.21 7.73
C GLU A 277 -12.04 -5.80 7.63
N TRP A 278 -11.06 -5.59 6.74
CA TRP A 278 -10.50 -4.27 6.48
C TRP A 278 -11.48 -3.31 5.82
N GLY A 279 -12.37 -3.82 4.96
CA GLY A 279 -13.48 -3.05 4.38
C GLY A 279 -14.43 -2.55 5.47
N ILE A 280 -14.90 -3.44 6.35
CA ILE A 280 -15.77 -3.10 7.47
C ILE A 280 -15.09 -2.09 8.40
N TRP A 281 -13.82 -2.30 8.70
CA TRP A 281 -13.04 -1.40 9.55
C TRP A 281 -12.87 -0.01 8.92
N SER A 282 -12.61 0.05 7.62
CA SER A 282 -12.48 1.32 6.89
C SER A 282 -13.80 2.09 6.86
N VAL A 283 -14.92 1.38 6.62
CA VAL A 283 -16.26 1.97 6.67
C VAL A 283 -16.56 2.51 8.07
N ARG A 284 -16.27 1.74 9.13
CA ARG A 284 -16.40 2.23 10.53
C ARG A 284 -15.68 3.57 10.70
N ASN A 285 -14.42 3.66 10.29
CA ASN A 285 -13.62 4.88 10.48
C ASN A 285 -14.14 6.08 9.69
N ILE A 286 -14.72 5.84 8.50
CA ILE A 286 -15.30 6.91 7.67
C ILE A 286 -16.62 7.44 8.23
N LEU A 287 -17.38 6.57 8.92
CA LEU A 287 -18.66 6.93 9.52
C LEU A 287 -18.53 7.45 10.95
N GLU A 288 -17.43 7.15 11.64
CA GLU A 288 -17.22 7.52 13.04
C GLU A 288 -17.23 9.04 13.22
N GLY A 289 -18.16 9.53 14.05
CA GLY A 289 -18.34 10.97 14.30
C GLY A 289 -18.91 11.79 13.13
N ASN A 290 -19.21 11.19 11.97
CA ASN A 290 -19.63 11.91 10.77
C ASN A 290 -21.09 11.60 10.37
N ARG A 291 -21.98 12.57 10.60
CA ARG A 291 -23.43 12.39 10.36
C ARG A 291 -23.75 12.40 8.87
N GLU A 292 -23.07 13.24 8.09
CA GLU A 292 -23.24 13.35 6.65
C GLU A 292 -22.88 12.04 5.95
N ASN A 293 -21.80 11.39 6.38
CA ASN A 293 -21.41 10.08 5.86
C ASN A 293 -22.38 8.97 6.28
N LYS A 294 -22.85 8.99 7.54
CA LYS A 294 -23.89 8.04 7.99
C LYS A 294 -25.18 8.17 7.18
N GLN A 295 -25.55 9.38 6.77
CA GLN A 295 -26.74 9.61 5.97
C GLN A 295 -26.65 8.91 4.60
N VAL A 296 -25.47 8.89 3.97
CA VAL A 296 -25.26 8.17 2.70
C VAL A 296 -25.59 6.68 2.85
N VAL A 297 -25.10 6.06 3.93
CA VAL A 297 -25.36 4.64 4.20
C VAL A 297 -26.82 4.40 4.60
N ALA A 298 -27.42 5.30 5.38
CA ALA A 298 -28.82 5.22 5.78
C ALA A 298 -29.80 5.36 4.60
N SER A 299 -29.39 6.04 3.52
CA SER A 299 -30.17 6.16 2.29
C SER A 299 -30.07 4.95 1.36
N LEU A 300 -29.26 3.93 1.69
CA LEU A 300 -29.15 2.74 0.86
C LEU A 300 -30.38 1.85 1.01
N GLU A 301 -30.97 1.50 -0.13
CA GLU A 301 -32.12 0.61 -0.21
C GLU A 301 -31.71 -0.75 -0.76
N LEU A 302 -32.24 -1.80 -0.15
CA LEU A 302 -32.09 -3.15 -0.64
C LEU A 302 -32.81 -3.30 -1.98
N GLN A 303 -32.05 -3.58 -3.04
CA GLN A 303 -32.60 -3.77 -4.40
C GLN A 303 -32.96 -5.23 -4.72
N GLY A 304 -32.50 -6.20 -3.93
CA GLY A 304 -32.75 -7.62 -4.13
C GLY A 304 -31.54 -8.49 -3.79
N SER A 305 -31.69 -9.80 -3.98
CA SER A 305 -30.59 -10.76 -3.97
C SER A 305 -30.06 -10.97 -5.39
N VAL A 306 -28.80 -11.36 -5.51
CA VAL A 306 -28.25 -11.85 -6.78
C VAL A 306 -28.12 -13.35 -6.70
N ASP A 307 -28.53 -14.03 -7.77
CA ASP A 307 -28.36 -15.48 -7.88
C ASP A 307 -26.87 -15.82 -8.04
N VAL A 308 -26.37 -16.61 -7.09
CA VAL A 308 -25.00 -17.10 -7.08
C VAL A 308 -25.01 -18.53 -7.63
N PRO A 309 -24.33 -18.83 -8.76
CA PRO A 309 -24.37 -20.14 -9.41
C PRO A 309 -23.96 -21.28 -8.48
N GLU A 310 -22.98 -21.06 -7.61
CA GLU A 310 -22.55 -22.05 -6.63
C GLU A 310 -23.67 -22.43 -5.65
N ILE A 311 -24.55 -21.49 -5.30
CA ILE A 311 -25.71 -21.72 -4.44
C ILE A 311 -26.84 -22.40 -5.25
N ALA A 312 -27.08 -21.94 -6.48
CA ALA A 312 -28.06 -22.54 -7.38
C ALA A 312 -27.75 -24.01 -7.72
N GLN A 313 -26.47 -24.36 -7.90
CA GLN A 313 -26.02 -25.74 -8.13
C GLN A 313 -26.32 -26.67 -6.96
N LEU A 314 -26.47 -26.12 -5.74
CA LEU A 314 -26.88 -26.87 -4.56
C LEU A 314 -28.42 -26.97 -4.44
N GLY A 315 -29.17 -26.48 -5.44
CA GLY A 315 -30.63 -26.41 -5.40
C GLY A 315 -31.16 -25.35 -4.44
N LEU A 316 -30.37 -24.31 -4.16
CA LEU A 316 -30.69 -23.24 -3.22
C LEU A 316 -30.73 -21.88 -3.95
N ARG A 317 -31.54 -20.95 -3.45
CA ARG A 317 -31.54 -19.54 -3.85
C ARG A 317 -31.63 -18.64 -2.63
N VAL A 318 -31.13 -17.42 -2.78
CA VAL A 318 -31.20 -16.40 -1.73
C VAL A 318 -32.45 -15.56 -1.98
N GLU A 319 -33.35 -15.49 -0.99
CA GLU A 319 -34.50 -14.59 -1.00
C GLU A 319 -34.39 -13.61 0.15
N VAL A 320 -34.95 -12.41 -0.04
CA VAL A 320 -35.13 -11.47 1.06
C VAL A 320 -36.60 -11.46 1.44
N ASP A 321 -36.86 -11.78 2.69
CA ASP A 321 -38.20 -11.77 3.25
C ASP A 321 -38.77 -10.34 3.20
N PRO A 322 -39.89 -10.10 2.48
CA PRO A 322 -40.42 -8.76 2.28
C PRO A 322 -40.95 -8.11 3.56
N GLN A 323 -41.27 -8.90 4.60
CA GLN A 323 -41.76 -8.39 5.87
C GLN A 323 -40.62 -8.12 6.86
N THR A 324 -39.69 -9.05 6.98
CA THR A 324 -38.60 -8.94 7.97
C THR A 324 -37.34 -8.28 7.41
N ARG A 325 -37.24 -8.13 6.09
CA ARG A 325 -36.02 -7.74 5.35
C ARG A 325 -34.80 -8.64 5.65
N HIS A 326 -35.03 -9.81 6.24
CA HIS A 326 -33.98 -10.78 6.51
C HIS A 326 -33.71 -11.64 5.28
N VAL A 327 -32.42 -11.89 5.04
CA VAL A 327 -31.94 -12.77 3.97
C VAL A 327 -32.15 -14.23 4.40
N LYS A 328 -32.74 -15.05 3.51
CA LYS A 328 -33.00 -16.49 3.72
C LYS A 328 -32.48 -17.30 2.54
N LEU A 329 -31.98 -18.50 2.81
CA LEU A 329 -31.73 -19.51 1.79
C LEU A 329 -32.97 -20.39 1.68
N VAL A 330 -33.51 -20.52 0.47
CA VAL A 330 -34.68 -21.36 0.18
C VAL A 330 -34.32 -22.36 -0.91
N ASN A 331 -34.98 -23.52 -0.93
CA ASN A 331 -34.80 -24.47 -2.01
C ASN A 331 -35.41 -23.93 -3.31
N VAL A 332 -34.76 -24.23 -4.43
CA VAL A 332 -35.25 -23.97 -5.80
C VAL A 332 -36.20 -25.08 -6.24
#